data_AF-A0AAW0SXT1-F1
#
_entry.id   AF-A0AAW0SXT1-F1
#
_cell.length_a   1.000
_cell.length_b   1.000
_cell.length_c   1.000
_cell.angle_alpha   90.00
_cell.angle_beta   90.00
_cell.angle_gamma   90.00
#
_symmetry.space_group_name_H-M   'P 1'
#
loop_
_entity.id
_entity.type
_entity.pdbx_description
1 polymer ?
#
loop_
_entity_poly.entity_id
_entity_poly.type
_entity_poly.pdbx_seq_one_letter_code
_entity_poly.pdbx_strand_id
1 'polypeptide(L)'
;MSRKLPHAMENVCLTCKDDCSLYAIGSKSHTTLLDPRTLHHVRKVNARITGCGIRSVSFHGEILTIGTGVGAIMFFDMRAGKYMESTMNSGRAVVLKSTKGWVSADDQYHDVFHNVEYTPAIYTHCYDWSGMRLFTAGGPLPASLKGNYAALWC
;
A
#
# COMPACT_ATOMS: atom_id res chain seq x y z
N MET A 1 -21.38 -16.30 10.72
CA MET A 1 -20.31 -16.51 11.71
C MET A 1 -19.23 -15.47 11.45
N SER A 2 -18.80 -14.68 12.44
CA SER A 2 -17.78 -13.64 12.28
C SER A 2 -16.54 -13.96 13.13
N ARG A 3 -15.33 -13.69 12.60
CA ARG A 3 -14.05 -13.97 13.28
C ARG A 3 -13.23 -12.68 13.36
N LYS A 4 -12.70 -12.36 14.56
CA LYS A 4 -11.77 -11.25 14.73
C LYS A 4 -10.42 -11.60 14.11
N LEU A 5 -9.81 -10.62 13.46
CA LEU A 5 -8.48 -10.77 12.88
C LEU A 5 -7.42 -10.82 13.99
N PRO A 6 -6.38 -11.66 13.88
CA PRO A 6 -5.32 -11.74 14.88
C PRO A 6 -4.57 -10.43 15.11
N HIS A 7 -4.55 -9.54 14.10
CA HIS A 7 -3.78 -8.30 14.09
C HIS A 7 -4.63 -7.10 13.61
N ALA A 8 -5.68 -6.75 14.35
CA ALA A 8 -6.65 -5.71 13.99
C ALA A 8 -6.16 -4.26 14.21
N MET A 9 -4.88 -3.96 13.96
CA MET A 9 -4.31 -2.62 14.16
C MET A 9 -4.73 -1.67 13.02
N GLU A 10 -6.00 -1.24 13.04
CA GLU A 10 -6.60 -0.31 12.07
C GLU A 10 -6.54 -0.86 10.64
N ASN A 11 -7.40 -1.83 10.32
CA ASN A 11 -7.51 -2.33 8.95
C ASN A 11 -8.13 -1.25 8.05
N VAL A 12 -7.47 -0.94 6.93
CA VAL A 12 -7.83 0.20 6.07
C VAL A 12 -8.24 -0.25 4.67
N CYS A 13 -7.70 -1.37 4.17
CA CYS A 13 -7.99 -1.88 2.84
C CYS A 13 -8.01 -3.41 2.83
N LEU A 14 -8.72 -3.98 1.86
CA LEU A 14 -8.80 -5.42 1.65
C LEU A 14 -8.91 -5.72 0.16
N THR A 15 -8.41 -6.88 -0.26
CA THR A 15 -8.60 -7.41 -1.61
C THR A 15 -8.69 -8.93 -1.55
N CYS A 16 -9.38 -9.50 -2.54
CA CYS A 16 -9.35 -10.92 -2.83
C CYS A 16 -8.44 -11.17 -4.02
N LYS A 17 -7.72 -12.30 -4.03
CA LYS A 17 -7.05 -12.79 -5.24
C LYS A 17 -8.11 -13.30 -6.22
N ASP A 18 -7.84 -13.20 -7.52
CA ASP A 18 -8.80 -13.54 -8.59
C ASP A 18 -9.30 -14.99 -8.54
N ASP A 19 -8.46 -15.91 -8.07
CA ASP A 19 -8.78 -17.34 -7.90
C ASP A 19 -9.53 -17.64 -6.57
N CYS A 20 -9.89 -16.61 -5.80
CA CYS A 20 -10.50 -16.71 -4.48
C CYS A 20 -9.71 -17.60 -3.49
N SER A 21 -8.40 -17.74 -3.68
CA SER A 21 -7.54 -18.55 -2.80
C SER A 21 -7.04 -17.79 -1.58
N LEU A 22 -6.98 -16.45 -1.65
CA LEU A 22 -6.39 -15.60 -0.63
C LEU A 22 -7.09 -14.25 -0.50
N TYR A 23 -7.27 -13.80 0.74
CA TYR A 23 -7.50 -12.40 1.06
C TYR A 23 -6.20 -11.74 1.49
N ALA A 24 -5.99 -10.49 1.08
CA ALA A 24 -5.00 -9.59 1.66
C ALA A 24 -5.70 -8.43 2.35
N ILE A 25 -5.29 -8.12 3.58
CA ILE A 25 -5.86 -7.06 4.42
C ILE A 25 -4.74 -6.13 4.85
N GLY A 26 -4.77 -4.88 4.42
CA GLY A 26 -3.80 -3.87 4.81
C GLY A 26 -4.19 -3.17 6.11
N SER A 27 -3.22 -2.98 7.00
CA SER A 27 -3.37 -2.31 8.30
C SER A 27 -2.40 -1.14 8.46
N LYS A 28 -2.35 -0.52 9.65
CA LYS A 28 -1.37 0.53 9.98
C LYS A 28 0.11 0.09 9.85
N SER A 29 0.42 -1.20 9.91
CA SER A 29 1.81 -1.65 9.99
C SER A 29 2.17 -2.88 9.16
N HIS A 30 1.18 -3.61 8.63
CA HIS A 30 1.40 -4.86 7.93
C HIS A 30 0.21 -5.26 7.06
N THR A 31 0.45 -6.10 6.07
CA THR A 31 -0.61 -6.80 5.33
C THR A 31 -0.77 -8.20 5.92
N THR A 32 -2.01 -8.58 6.23
CA THR A 32 -2.35 -9.94 6.65
C THR A 32 -2.93 -10.71 5.49
N LEU A 33 -2.41 -11.92 5.26
CA LEU A 33 -2.92 -12.86 4.27
C LEU A 33 -3.75 -13.93 4.95
N LEU A 34 -4.96 -14.17 4.44
CA LEU A 34 -5.89 -15.15 4.99
C LEU A 34 -6.37 -16.11 3.91
N ASP A 35 -6.66 -17.34 4.32
CA ASP A 35 -7.46 -18.28 3.54
C ASP A 35 -8.95 -17.87 3.61
N PRO A 36 -9.62 -17.57 2.48
CA PRO A 36 -11.02 -17.17 2.45
C PRO A 36 -11.99 -18.22 2.99
N ARG A 37 -11.66 -19.51 2.90
CA ARG A 37 -12.55 -20.61 3.30
C ARG A 37 -12.55 -20.82 4.80
N THR A 38 -11.37 -20.71 5.42
CA THR A 38 -11.18 -21.01 6.84
C THR A 38 -10.97 -19.77 7.71
N LEU A 39 -10.75 -18.61 7.07
CA LEU A 39 -10.30 -17.36 7.68
C LEU A 39 -9.07 -17.55 8.57
N HIS A 40 -8.26 -18.59 8.29
CA HIS A 40 -7.00 -18.79 8.98
C HIS A 40 -5.95 -17.82 8.47
N HIS A 41 -5.13 -17.34 9.40
CA HIS A 41 -3.98 -16.52 9.11
C HIS A 41 -2.93 -17.36 8.40
N VAL A 42 -2.66 -17.01 7.14
CA VAL A 42 -1.64 -17.66 6.30
C VAL A 42 -0.29 -17.01 6.53
N ARG A 43 -0.22 -15.67 6.48
CA ARG A 43 1.05 -14.93 6.58
C ARG A 43 0.83 -13.49 6.98
N LYS A 44 1.79 -12.94 7.73
CA LYS A 44 1.93 -11.51 8.00
C LYS A 44 3.08 -10.95 7.16
N VAL A 45 2.80 -9.92 6.37
CA VAL A 45 3.78 -9.16 5.58
C VAL A 45 3.98 -7.80 6.24
N ASN A 46 5.07 -7.63 6.99
CA ASN A 46 5.35 -6.36 7.67
C ASN A 46 5.66 -5.26 6.65
N ALA A 47 5.26 -4.02 6.94
CA ALA A 47 5.73 -2.86 6.19
C ALA A 47 7.27 -2.74 6.34
N ARG A 48 7.99 -2.53 5.24
CA ARG A 48 9.46 -2.35 5.27
C ARG A 48 9.87 -0.95 5.74
N ILE A 49 8.96 0.00 5.68
CA ILE A 49 9.18 1.39 6.08
C ILE A 49 8.48 1.60 7.43
N THR A 50 9.23 2.02 8.45
CA THR A 50 8.67 2.30 9.78
C THR A 50 7.67 3.47 9.69
N GLY A 51 6.53 3.36 10.39
CA GLY A 51 5.47 4.39 10.37
C GLY A 51 4.62 4.42 9.09
N CYS A 52 4.88 3.50 8.16
CA CYS A 52 4.23 3.44 6.86
C CYS A 52 2.93 2.63 6.92
N GLY A 53 1.80 3.31 7.10
CA GLY A 53 0.48 2.70 7.01
C GLY A 53 0.18 2.15 5.63
N ILE A 54 -0.47 0.99 5.53
CA ILE A 54 -0.95 0.45 4.25
C ILE A 54 -2.30 1.07 3.93
N ARG A 55 -2.50 1.45 2.68
CA ARG A 55 -3.67 2.22 2.22
C ARG A 55 -4.37 1.61 1.02
N SER A 56 -3.63 0.86 0.21
CA SER A 56 -4.21 0.05 -0.86
C SER A 56 -3.42 -1.24 -1.03
N VAL A 57 -4.10 -2.30 -1.43
CA VAL A 57 -3.50 -3.61 -1.75
C VAL A 57 -4.18 -4.18 -2.99
N SER A 58 -3.41 -4.82 -3.87
CA SER A 58 -3.94 -5.60 -4.99
C SER A 58 -3.05 -6.81 -5.26
N PHE A 59 -3.62 -7.82 -5.91
CA PHE A 59 -2.85 -8.93 -6.46
C PHE A 59 -2.67 -8.73 -7.96
N HIS A 60 -1.48 -9.05 -8.45
CA HIS A 60 -1.21 -9.25 -9.87
C HIS A 60 -0.44 -10.57 -10.03
N GLY A 61 -1.18 -11.64 -10.28
CA GLY A 61 -0.66 -13.01 -10.21
C GLY A 61 -0.14 -13.34 -8.81
N GLU A 62 1.17 -13.55 -8.70
CA GLU A 62 1.87 -13.89 -7.44
C GLU A 62 2.60 -12.70 -6.80
N ILE A 63 2.34 -11.50 -7.32
CA ILE A 63 2.83 -10.25 -6.73
C ILE A 63 1.69 -9.60 -5.95
N LEU A 64 1.96 -9.32 -4.68
CA LEU A 64 1.13 -8.47 -3.84
C LEU A 64 1.68 -7.04 -3.90
N THR A 65 0.91 -6.14 -4.52
CA THR A 65 1.25 -4.72 -4.63
C THR A 65 0.63 -3.95 -3.48
N ILE A 66 1.44 -3.10 -2.83
CA ILE A 66 1.09 -2.43 -1.58
C ILE A 66 1.32 -0.94 -1.75
N GLY A 67 0.23 -0.15 -1.72
CA GLY A 67 0.27 1.30 -1.65
C GLY A 67 0.20 1.78 -0.20
N THR A 68 0.95 2.84 0.11
CA THR A 68 1.21 3.25 1.48
C THR A 68 0.83 4.70 1.79
N GLY A 69 0.77 5.04 3.08
CA GLY A 69 0.49 6.38 3.58
C GLY A 69 1.62 7.40 3.41
N VAL A 70 2.79 6.98 2.90
CA VAL A 70 3.99 7.82 2.72
C VAL A 70 4.42 7.91 1.25
N GLY A 71 3.48 7.72 0.32
CA GLY A 71 3.75 7.86 -1.12
C GLY A 71 4.59 6.74 -1.73
N ALA A 72 4.79 5.63 -1.02
CA ALA A 72 5.52 4.48 -1.54
C ALA A 72 4.56 3.40 -2.06
N ILE A 73 4.92 2.81 -3.20
CA ILE A 73 4.33 1.57 -3.73
C ILE A 73 5.40 0.50 -3.68
N MET A 74 5.06 -0.64 -3.09
CA MET A 74 5.95 -1.76 -2.84
C MET A 74 5.40 -3.04 -3.44
N PHE A 75 6.31 -3.94 -3.81
CA PHE A 75 5.95 -5.23 -4.42
C PHE A 75 6.46 -6.37 -3.58
N PHE A 76 5.56 -7.24 -3.13
CA PHE A 76 5.88 -8.43 -2.37
C PHE A 76 5.68 -9.66 -3.24
N ASP A 77 6.75 -10.40 -3.46
CA ASP A 77 6.71 -11.68 -4.19
C ASP A 77 6.22 -12.76 -3.23
N MET A 78 5.03 -13.30 -3.52
CA MET A 78 4.37 -14.31 -2.70
C MET A 78 5.10 -15.66 -2.76
N ARG A 79 5.71 -16.00 -3.90
CA ARG A 79 6.47 -17.25 -4.09
C ARG A 79 7.77 -17.21 -3.30
N ALA A 80 8.50 -16.10 -3.42
CA ALA A 80 9.77 -15.91 -2.70
C ALA A 80 9.56 -15.54 -1.22
N GLY A 81 8.36 -15.08 -0.85
CA GLY A 81 8.03 -14.68 0.51
C GLY A 81 8.78 -13.43 0.98
N LYS A 82 9.18 -12.54 0.05
CA LYS A 82 9.95 -11.32 0.34
C LYS A 82 9.56 -10.18 -0.60
N TYR A 83 9.88 -8.96 -0.20
CA TYR A 83 9.79 -7.81 -1.10
C TYR A 83 10.76 -7.98 -2.27
N MET A 84 10.31 -7.59 -3.46
CA MET A 84 11.18 -7.53 -4.65
C MET A 84 12.35 -6.58 -4.37
N GLU A 85 13.55 -6.97 -4.77
CA GLU A 85 14.77 -6.21 -4.53
C GLU A 85 15.44 -5.83 -5.84
N SER A 86 16.15 -4.70 -5.84
CA SER A 86 16.89 -4.25 -7.01
C SER A 86 18.08 -5.18 -7.27
N THR A 87 18.27 -5.57 -8.53
CA THR A 87 19.45 -6.32 -8.99
C THR A 87 20.74 -5.51 -8.87
N MET A 88 20.65 -4.17 -8.86
CA MET A 88 21.79 -3.26 -8.75
C MET A 88 22.21 -3.02 -7.30
N ASN A 89 21.32 -3.28 -6.33
CA ASN A 89 21.61 -3.12 -4.91
C ASN A 89 20.82 -4.16 -4.11
N SER A 90 21.39 -5.36 -4.00
CA SER A 90 20.85 -6.45 -3.20
C SER A 90 20.59 -5.97 -1.78
N GLY A 91 19.37 -6.16 -1.28
CA GLY A 91 18.96 -5.65 0.03
C GLY A 91 18.20 -4.32 0.03
N ARG A 92 17.97 -3.68 -1.13
CA ARG A 92 17.02 -2.56 -1.27
C ARG A 92 15.76 -3.00 -2.02
N ALA A 93 14.60 -2.79 -1.39
CA ALA A 93 13.30 -3.02 -2.04
C ALA A 93 13.18 -2.18 -3.32
N VAL A 94 12.55 -2.77 -4.34
CA VAL A 94 11.96 -2.01 -5.44
C VAL A 94 10.78 -1.23 -4.88
N VAL A 95 10.86 0.10 -4.98
CA VAL A 95 9.83 1.03 -4.50
C VAL A 95 9.58 2.08 -5.57
N LEU A 96 8.32 2.27 -5.95
CA LEU A 96 7.92 3.46 -6.71
C LEU A 96 7.54 4.55 -5.71
N LYS A 97 8.14 5.73 -5.84
CA LYS A 97 7.88 6.87 -4.95
C LYS A 97 7.08 7.93 -5.70
N SER A 98 5.90 8.24 -5.18
CA SER A 98 5.04 9.28 -5.72
C SER A 98 5.74 10.64 -5.74
N THR A 99 5.35 11.48 -6.70
CA THR A 99 5.59 12.92 -6.58
C THR A 99 4.66 13.52 -5.54
N LYS A 100 4.80 14.83 -5.28
CA LYS A 100 3.99 15.52 -4.26
C LYS A 100 2.50 15.58 -4.63
N GLY A 101 2.15 15.59 -5.91
CA GLY A 101 0.80 15.95 -6.32
C GLY A 101 0.46 17.40 -5.98
N TRP A 102 -0.81 17.70 -5.77
CA TRP A 102 -1.29 19.01 -5.36
C TRP A 102 -1.87 18.94 -3.94
N VAL A 103 -1.60 19.97 -3.14
CA VAL A 103 -2.13 20.14 -1.78
C VAL A 103 -2.36 21.63 -1.51
N SER A 104 -3.46 21.95 -0.85
CA SER A 104 -3.78 23.32 -0.39
C SER A 104 -2.68 23.80 0.56
N ALA A 105 -2.14 24.99 0.31
CA ALA A 105 -1.11 25.61 1.16
C ALA A 105 -1.74 26.56 2.20
N ASP A 106 -2.82 26.11 2.84
CA ASP A 106 -3.48 26.86 3.92
C ASP A 106 -2.75 26.70 5.25
N ASP A 107 -3.21 27.42 6.28
CA ASP A 107 -2.62 27.37 7.62
C ASP A 107 -2.52 25.92 8.16
N GLN A 108 -3.49 25.06 7.80
CA GLN A 108 -3.49 23.65 8.22
C GLN A 108 -2.34 22.86 7.58
N TYR A 109 -1.94 23.19 6.35
CA TYR A 109 -0.76 22.61 5.71
C TYR A 109 0.51 22.96 6.48
N HIS A 110 0.66 24.23 6.86
CA HIS A 110 1.81 24.70 7.60
C HIS A 110 1.89 24.09 9.01
N ASP A 111 0.75 23.96 9.70
CA ASP A 111 0.65 23.30 11.01
C ASP A 111 1.10 21.83 10.96
N VAL A 112 0.73 21.11 9.90
CA VAL A 112 1.03 19.68 9.77
C VAL A 112 2.43 19.39 9.22
N PHE A 113 2.90 20.19 8.25
CA PHE A 113 4.16 19.94 7.53
C PHE A 113 5.29 20.91 7.87
N HIS A 114 5.23 21.52 9.04
CA HIS A 114 6.14 22.57 9.51
C HIS A 114 7.65 22.32 9.28
N ASN A 115 8.08 21.05 9.24
CA ASN A 115 9.45 20.60 8.89
C ASN A 115 9.51 19.20 8.24
N VAL A 116 8.38 18.69 7.72
CA VAL A 116 8.31 17.36 7.11
C VAL A 116 7.87 17.51 5.67
N GLU A 117 8.61 16.89 4.76
CA GLU A 117 8.23 16.91 3.34
C GLU A 117 6.91 16.16 3.13
N TYR A 118 5.96 16.83 2.50
CA TYR A 118 4.68 16.24 2.13
C TYR A 118 4.86 15.12 1.09
N THR A 119 4.26 13.97 1.38
CA THR A 119 4.05 12.88 0.42
C THR A 119 2.59 12.45 0.44
N PRO A 120 1.94 12.23 -0.71
CA PRO A 120 0.56 11.75 -0.75
C PRO A 120 0.46 10.30 -0.30
N ALA A 121 -0.63 9.95 0.39
CA ALA A 121 -1.00 8.56 0.63
C ALA A 121 -1.58 7.93 -0.65
N ILE A 122 -1.20 6.68 -0.93
CA ILE A 122 -1.69 5.92 -2.09
C ILE A 122 -2.99 5.20 -1.71
N TYR A 123 -4.12 5.88 -1.87
CA TYR A 123 -5.44 5.36 -1.54
C TYR A 123 -5.93 4.28 -2.49
N THR A 124 -5.49 4.31 -3.74
CA THR A 124 -5.84 3.28 -4.72
C THR A 124 -4.72 3.09 -5.72
N HIS A 125 -4.66 1.88 -6.27
CA HIS A 125 -3.88 1.55 -7.44
C HIS A 125 -4.59 0.46 -8.25
N CYS A 126 -4.38 0.46 -9.56
CA CYS A 126 -4.99 -0.50 -10.46
C CYS A 126 -4.05 -0.74 -11.65
N TYR A 127 -3.82 -2.02 -11.94
CA TYR A 127 -3.10 -2.40 -13.16
C TYR A 127 -4.02 -2.26 -14.37
N ASP A 128 -3.44 -1.91 -15.51
CA ASP A 128 -4.12 -2.08 -16.78
C ASP A 128 -4.28 -3.57 -17.14
N TRP A 129 -5.02 -3.85 -18.20
CA TRP A 129 -5.25 -5.21 -18.69
C TRP A 129 -3.99 -6.01 -19.04
N SER A 130 -2.87 -5.32 -19.32
CA SER A 130 -1.61 -5.95 -19.71
C SER A 130 -0.74 -6.27 -18.51
N GLY A 131 -1.04 -5.67 -17.34
CA GLY A 131 -0.20 -5.75 -16.16
C GLY A 131 1.07 -4.89 -16.24
N MET A 132 1.31 -4.20 -17.35
CA MET A 132 2.53 -3.42 -17.58
C MET A 132 2.41 -1.99 -17.08
N ARG A 133 1.18 -1.49 -16.93
CA ARG A 133 0.95 -0.13 -16.45
C ARG A 133 0.22 -0.17 -15.12
N LEU A 134 0.65 0.70 -14.22
CA LEU A 134 0.02 0.86 -12.91
C LEU A 134 -0.52 2.28 -12.80
N PHE A 135 -1.82 2.43 -12.65
CA PHE A 135 -2.41 3.69 -12.21
C PHE A 135 -2.39 3.75 -10.70
N THR A 136 -2.03 4.89 -10.12
CA THR A 136 -2.11 5.16 -8.68
C THR A 136 -2.75 6.51 -8.43
N ALA A 137 -3.59 6.58 -7.39
CA ALA A 137 -4.19 7.83 -6.96
C ALA A 137 -4.27 7.93 -5.44
N GLY A 138 -4.34 9.17 -4.97
CA GLY A 138 -4.09 9.49 -3.58
C GLY A 138 -4.31 10.95 -3.21
N GLY A 139 -3.82 11.32 -2.04
CA GLY A 139 -3.89 12.68 -1.52
C GLY A 139 -3.30 12.78 -0.12
N PRO A 140 -3.47 13.92 0.57
CA PRO A 140 -3.00 14.10 1.93
C PRO A 140 -3.60 13.07 2.88
N LEU A 141 -2.75 12.47 3.74
CA LEU A 141 -3.18 11.53 4.77
C LEU A 141 -3.99 12.18 5.93
N PRO A 142 -3.59 13.38 6.43
CA PRO A 142 -4.36 14.08 7.45
C PRO A 142 -5.71 14.54 6.89
N ALA A 143 -6.79 14.23 7.61
CA ALA A 143 -8.16 14.52 7.17
C ALA A 143 -8.50 16.01 7.09
N SER A 144 -7.72 16.88 7.73
CA SER A 144 -7.85 18.34 7.65
C SER A 144 -7.42 18.87 6.27
N LEU A 145 -6.51 18.20 5.59
CA LEU A 145 -5.89 18.71 4.37
C LEU A 145 -6.67 18.36 3.11
N LYS A 146 -6.54 19.22 2.11
CA LYS A 146 -7.16 19.05 0.79
C LYS A 146 -6.08 18.93 -0.27
N GLY A 147 -6.19 17.93 -1.13
CA GLY A 147 -5.20 17.68 -2.16
C GLY A 147 -5.50 16.42 -2.94
N ASN A 148 -4.74 16.22 -4.00
CA ASN A 148 -4.86 15.06 -4.86
C ASN A 148 -3.52 14.67 -5.47
N TYR A 149 -3.39 13.38 -5.73
CA TYR A 149 -2.28 12.80 -6.47
C TYR A 149 -2.83 11.78 -7.46
N ALA A 150 -2.29 11.76 -8.67
CA ALA A 150 -2.53 10.72 -9.65
C ALA A 150 -1.26 10.53 -10.48
N ALA A 151 -0.92 9.28 -10.78
CA ALA A 151 0.19 8.94 -11.66
C ALA A 151 -0.06 7.64 -12.41
N LEU A 152 0.51 7.56 -13.61
CA LEU A 152 0.60 6.34 -14.40
C LEU A 152 2.07 5.92 -14.49
N TRP A 153 2.38 4.71 -14.02
CA TRP A 153 3.69 4.08 -14.12
C TRP A 153 3.69 3.18 -15.36
N CYS A 154 4.72 3.29 -16.20
CA CYS A 154 4.87 2.56 -17.48
C CYS A 154 6.28 1.96 -17.59
#